data_AF-N1V6B0-F1
#
_entry.id   AF-N1V6B0-F1
#
_cell.length_a   1.000
_cell.length_b   1.000
_cell.length_c   1.000
_cell.angle_alpha   90.00
_cell.angle_beta   90.00
_cell.angle_gamma   90.00
#
_symmetry.space_group_name_H-M   'P 1'
#
loop_
_entity.id
_entity.type
_entity.pdbx_description
1 polymer ?
#
loop_
_entity_poly.entity_id
_entity_poly.type
_entity_poly.pdbx_seq_one_letter_code
_entity_poly.pdbx_strand_id
1 'polypeptide(L)'
;MLVAGIGSLITASNSGGIAVKSDDIWNRALDYDYDGPRAEGDRALHDLLLLDNMAQNGGLLHAVQGLEPHELTAAVAGYRWFGLDSLADGIESVAEEAPGATSLEQAEALEVRADDLYFGEEGSDLIDPAFTNKLAEQPDAFADSAP
;
A
#
# COMPACT_ATOMS: atom_id res chain seq x y z
N MET A 1 -47.06 8.41 -25.44
CA MET A 1 -46.86 9.19 -24.20
C MET A 1 -46.55 8.20 -23.09
N LEU A 2 -45.26 7.94 -22.84
CA LEU A 2 -44.78 7.29 -21.60
C LEU A 2 -44.95 8.31 -20.43
N VAL A 3 -45.05 7.98 -19.14
CA VAL A 3 -44.24 7.05 -18.32
C VAL A 3 -45.03 6.62 -17.07
N ALA A 4 -44.79 5.35 -16.72
CA ALA A 4 -44.75 4.66 -15.42
C ALA A 4 -45.11 5.39 -14.11
N GLY A 5 -45.88 4.68 -13.29
CA GLY A 5 -45.95 4.85 -11.84
C GLY A 5 -46.20 3.50 -11.17
N ILE A 6 -45.15 2.85 -10.71
CA ILE A 6 -45.23 1.79 -9.70
C ILE A 6 -44.08 1.98 -8.74
N GLY A 7 -44.44 2.20 -7.48
CA GLY A 7 -43.50 2.38 -6.39
C GLY A 7 -42.70 1.12 -6.11
N SER A 8 -41.52 1.34 -5.55
CA SER A 8 -40.93 0.38 -4.63
C SER A 8 -40.29 1.18 -3.51
N LEU A 9 -40.86 0.98 -2.32
CA LEU A 9 -40.21 1.13 -1.03
C LEU A 9 -38.85 0.42 -1.13
N ILE A 10 -37.75 1.17 -0.97
CA ILE A 10 -36.53 0.58 -0.43
C ILE A 10 -36.48 1.01 1.02
N THR A 11 -36.92 0.09 1.86
CA THR A 11 -36.66 0.04 3.29
C THR A 11 -35.16 0.19 3.51
N ALA A 12 -34.74 1.24 4.22
CA ALA A 12 -33.38 1.29 4.76
C ALA A 12 -33.24 0.11 5.74
N SER A 13 -32.59 -0.95 5.26
CA SER A 13 -32.23 -2.08 6.10
C SER A 13 -31.08 -1.65 7.00
N ASN A 14 -31.32 -1.81 8.29
CA ASN A 14 -30.37 -1.59 9.36
C ASN A 14 -29.22 -2.62 9.23
N SER A 15 -28.10 -2.25 8.62
CA SER A 15 -26.88 -3.06 8.61
C SER A 15 -25.96 -2.60 9.73
N GLY A 16 -26.24 -3.08 10.95
CA GLY A 16 -25.31 -3.05 12.07
C GLY A 16 -24.16 -4.04 11.88
N GLY A 17 -23.46 -3.97 10.74
CA GLY A 17 -22.12 -4.53 10.56
C GLY A 17 -21.16 -3.38 10.73
N ILE A 18 -20.14 -3.53 11.56
CA ILE A 18 -19.15 -2.48 11.83
C ILE A 18 -18.53 -2.08 10.49
N ALA A 19 -18.91 -0.91 9.96
CA ALA A 19 -18.15 -0.28 8.89
C ALA A 19 -16.82 0.09 9.52
N VAL A 20 -15.82 -0.79 9.40
CA VAL A 20 -14.46 -0.46 9.80
C VAL A 20 -14.07 0.74 8.95
N LYS A 21 -13.79 1.86 9.59
CA LYS A 21 -13.48 3.08 8.86
C LYS A 21 -12.10 2.90 8.24
N SER A 22 -11.94 3.32 7.00
CA SER A 22 -10.67 3.35 6.26
C SER A 22 -9.51 3.85 7.13
N ASP A 23 -9.75 4.95 7.87
CA ASP A 23 -8.78 5.56 8.79
C ASP A 23 -8.37 4.64 9.94
N ASP A 24 -9.29 3.82 10.48
CA ASP A 24 -8.98 2.90 11.58
C ASP A 24 -8.04 1.78 11.10
N ILE A 25 -8.25 1.28 9.88
CA ILE A 25 -7.38 0.28 9.24
C ILE A 25 -6.00 0.88 8.98
N TRP A 26 -5.96 2.08 8.40
CA TRP A 26 -4.71 2.78 8.13
C TRP A 26 -3.91 3.04 9.40
N ASN A 27 -4.57 3.52 10.46
CA ASN A 27 -3.93 3.75 11.76
C ASN A 27 -3.41 2.45 12.40
N ARG A 28 -4.15 1.34 12.27
CA ARG A 28 -3.68 0.02 12.74
C ARG A 28 -2.46 -0.46 11.97
N ALA A 29 -2.41 -0.23 10.66
CA ALA A 29 -1.25 -0.57 9.85
C ALA A 29 -0.01 0.27 10.19
N LEU A 30 -0.18 1.49 10.68
CA LEU A 30 0.92 2.36 11.15
C LEU A 30 1.38 2.08 12.60
N ASP A 31 0.73 1.16 13.31
CA ASP A 31 1.16 0.78 14.67
C ASP A 31 2.37 -0.18 14.60
N TYR A 32 3.57 0.37 14.40
CA TYR A 32 4.81 -0.40 14.30
C TYR A 32 5.21 -1.11 15.60
N ASP A 33 4.61 -0.74 16.74
CA ASP A 33 4.86 -1.38 18.04
C ASP A 33 3.95 -2.59 18.30
N TYR A 34 2.97 -2.85 17.42
CA TYR A 34 2.05 -3.97 17.55
C TYR A 34 2.70 -5.31 17.19
N ASP A 35 2.77 -6.22 18.17
CA ASP A 35 3.38 -7.55 18.07
C ASP A 35 2.36 -8.69 17.91
N GLY A 36 1.07 -8.37 17.82
CA GLY A 36 -0.02 -9.32 17.71
C GLY A 36 -0.31 -9.80 16.28
N PRO A 37 -1.27 -10.73 16.11
CA PRO A 37 -1.70 -11.17 14.79
C PRO A 37 -2.46 -10.07 14.06
N ARG A 38 -2.01 -9.73 12.85
CA ARG A 38 -2.69 -8.82 11.92
C ARG A 38 -3.60 -9.60 10.97
N ALA A 39 -4.72 -8.99 10.56
CA ALA A 39 -5.45 -9.50 9.40
C ALA A 39 -4.54 -9.40 8.15
N GLU A 40 -4.85 -10.17 7.12
CA GLU A 40 -4.01 -10.26 5.93
C GLU A 40 -3.80 -8.88 5.27
N GLY A 41 -4.88 -8.13 5.10
CA GLY A 41 -4.84 -6.79 4.51
C GLY A 41 -4.11 -5.77 5.37
N ASP A 42 -4.19 -5.88 6.70
CA ASP A 42 -3.45 -4.99 7.61
C ASP A 42 -1.96 -5.26 7.58
N ARG A 43 -1.56 -6.53 7.45
CA ARG A 43 -0.15 -6.90 7.30
C ARG A 43 0.39 -6.38 5.97
N ALA A 44 -0.32 -6.61 4.87
CA ALA A 44 0.10 -6.09 3.56
C ALA A 44 0.21 -4.56 3.57
N LEU A 45 -0.73 -3.86 4.21
CA LEU A 45 -0.70 -2.40 4.33
C LEU A 45 0.43 -1.92 5.25
N HIS A 46 0.66 -2.59 6.38
CA HIS A 46 1.79 -2.29 7.26
C HIS A 46 3.12 -2.40 6.51
N ASP A 47 3.32 -3.51 5.80
CA ASP A 47 4.59 -3.81 5.14
C ASP A 47 4.88 -2.82 4.00
N LEU A 48 3.88 -2.44 3.20
CA LEU A 48 4.10 -1.41 2.17
C LEU A 48 4.29 -0.02 2.78
N LEU A 49 3.55 0.33 3.85
CA LEU A 49 3.66 1.65 4.49
C LEU A 49 5.00 1.84 5.20
N LEU A 50 5.64 0.74 5.62
CA LEU A 50 7.01 0.78 6.13
C LEU A 50 7.98 1.34 5.07
N LEU A 51 7.91 0.83 3.83
CA LEU A 51 8.70 1.35 2.71
C LEU A 51 8.27 2.77 2.34
N ASP A 52 6.96 3.01 2.22
CA ASP A 52 6.44 4.33 1.85
C ASP A 52 6.92 5.41 2.82
N ASN A 53 6.81 5.18 4.12
CA ASN A 53 7.26 6.16 5.12
C ASN A 53 8.77 6.41 5.03
N MET A 54 9.61 5.39 4.75
CA MET A 54 11.03 5.61 4.52
C MET A 54 11.28 6.41 3.24
N ALA A 55 10.58 6.09 2.17
CA ALA A 55 10.70 6.77 0.88
C ALA A 55 10.25 8.23 0.99
N GLN A 56 9.15 8.52 1.66
CA GLN A 56 8.66 9.88 1.89
C GLN A 56 9.65 10.74 2.70
N ASN A 57 10.48 10.12 3.54
CA ASN A 57 11.46 10.83 4.36
C ASN A 57 12.84 11.01 3.67
N GLY A 58 13.19 10.17 2.70
CA GLY A 58 14.55 10.17 2.13
C GLY A 58 14.69 9.73 0.67
N GLY A 59 13.59 9.54 -0.06
CA GLY A 59 13.57 8.99 -1.41
C GLY A 59 13.56 7.47 -1.44
N LEU A 60 13.17 6.90 -2.60
CA LEU A 60 13.03 5.45 -2.74
C LEU A 60 14.38 4.72 -2.56
N LEU A 61 15.48 5.29 -3.09
CA LEU A 61 16.81 4.70 -2.95
C LEU A 61 17.23 4.59 -1.47
N HIS A 62 16.90 5.59 -0.66
CA HIS A 62 17.14 5.55 0.78
C HIS A 62 16.33 4.42 1.45
N ALA A 63 15.07 4.25 1.08
CA ALA A 63 14.21 3.21 1.62
C ALA A 63 14.77 1.80 1.32
N VAL A 64 15.10 1.50 0.06
CA VAL A 64 15.62 0.17 -0.31
C VAL A 64 16.99 -0.15 0.30
N GLN A 65 17.81 0.86 0.60
CA GLN A 65 19.10 0.68 1.29
C GLN A 65 18.96 0.59 2.81
N GLY A 66 17.89 1.17 3.36
CA GLY A 66 17.68 1.26 4.80
C GLY A 66 16.88 0.10 5.39
N LEU A 67 15.98 -0.52 4.61
CA LEU A 67 15.22 -1.69 5.02
C LEU A 67 16.09 -2.95 5.05
N GLU A 68 15.81 -3.83 6.02
CA GLU A 68 16.38 -5.17 6.01
C GLU A 68 15.83 -5.97 4.82
N PRO A 69 16.58 -6.95 4.27
CA PRO A 69 16.15 -7.68 3.06
C PRO A 69 14.77 -8.33 3.17
N HIS A 70 14.40 -8.80 4.37
CA HIS A 70 13.10 -9.41 4.61
C HIS A 70 11.96 -8.39 4.70
N GLU A 71 12.23 -7.19 5.22
CA GLU A 71 11.26 -6.08 5.26
C GLU A 71 11.00 -5.56 3.86
N LEU A 72 12.05 -5.38 3.04
CA LEU A 72 11.91 -5.00 1.63
C LEU A 72 11.10 -6.05 0.85
N THR A 73 11.39 -7.33 1.04
CA THR A 73 10.63 -8.42 0.42
C THR A 73 9.15 -8.38 0.80
N ALA A 74 8.85 -8.13 2.08
CA ALA A 74 7.49 -8.01 2.58
C ALA A 74 6.78 -6.77 2.02
N ALA A 75 7.46 -5.62 1.97
CA ALA A 75 6.93 -4.38 1.40
C ALA A 75 6.53 -4.57 -0.07
N VAL A 76 7.42 -5.14 -0.88
CA VAL A 76 7.15 -5.48 -2.29
C VAL A 76 5.95 -6.41 -2.42
N ALA A 77 5.85 -7.43 -1.56
CA ALA A 77 4.67 -8.30 -1.52
C ALA A 77 3.39 -7.53 -1.16
N GLY A 78 3.48 -6.52 -0.28
CA GLY A 78 2.40 -5.57 0.02
C GLY A 78 1.94 -4.80 -1.21
N TYR A 79 2.85 -4.15 -1.95
CA TYR A 79 2.51 -3.46 -3.21
C TYR A 79 1.79 -4.39 -4.20
N ARG A 80 2.30 -5.62 -4.40
CA ARG A 80 1.64 -6.63 -5.25
C ARG A 80 0.27 -7.03 -4.73
N TRP A 81 0.10 -7.17 -3.42
CA TRP A 81 -1.19 -7.50 -2.82
C TRP A 81 -2.25 -6.42 -3.13
N PHE A 82 -1.84 -5.15 -3.16
CA PHE A 82 -2.67 -4.01 -3.57
C PHE A 82 -2.82 -3.83 -5.09
N GLY A 83 -2.22 -4.69 -5.90
CA GLY A 83 -2.29 -4.63 -7.37
C GLY A 83 -1.39 -3.55 -7.98
N LEU A 84 -0.38 -3.09 -7.24
CA LEU A 84 0.63 -2.13 -7.69
C LEU A 84 1.85 -2.86 -8.26
N ASP A 85 1.62 -3.84 -9.14
CA ASP A 85 2.66 -4.73 -9.66
C ASP A 85 3.79 -3.98 -10.38
N SER A 86 3.46 -2.98 -11.20
CA SER A 86 4.47 -2.16 -11.89
C SER A 86 5.38 -1.39 -10.93
N LEU A 87 4.82 -0.86 -9.84
CA LEU A 87 5.60 -0.15 -8.82
C LEU A 87 6.45 -1.14 -8.04
N ALA A 88 5.91 -2.32 -7.70
CA ALA A 88 6.65 -3.39 -7.04
C ALA A 88 7.86 -3.85 -7.87
N ASP A 89 7.67 -4.07 -9.18
CA ASP A 89 8.76 -4.45 -10.10
C ASP A 89 9.82 -3.35 -10.22
N GLY A 90 9.40 -2.08 -10.21
CA GLY A 90 10.31 -0.94 -10.18
C GLY A 90 11.14 -0.87 -8.90
N ILE A 91 10.52 -1.10 -7.74
CA ILE A 91 11.19 -1.13 -6.43
C ILE A 91 12.23 -2.26 -6.41
N GLU A 92 11.89 -3.46 -6.88
CA GLU A 92 12.83 -4.57 -7.00
C GLU A 92 14.01 -4.22 -7.92
N SER A 93 13.75 -3.61 -9.08
CA SER A 93 14.81 -3.16 -10.00
C SER A 93 15.79 -2.19 -9.32
N VAL A 94 15.28 -1.19 -8.59
CA VAL A 94 16.13 -0.24 -7.86
C VAL A 94 16.97 -0.96 -6.80
N ALA A 95 16.36 -1.90 -6.06
CA ALA A 95 17.05 -2.67 -5.03
C ALA A 95 18.14 -3.60 -5.60
N GLU A 96 17.92 -4.22 -6.75
CA GLU A 96 18.92 -5.05 -7.44
C GLU A 96 20.11 -4.22 -7.96
N GLU A 97 19.84 -3.01 -8.44
CA GLU A 97 20.86 -2.11 -8.98
C GLU A 97 21.68 -1.39 -7.89
N ALA A 98 21.09 -1.11 -6.72
CA ALA A 98 21.69 -0.32 -5.66
C ALA A 98 23.09 -0.79 -5.21
N PRO A 99 23.38 -2.10 -5.01
CA PRO A 99 24.72 -2.56 -4.66
C PRO A 99 25.78 -2.32 -5.76
N GLY A 100 25.35 -2.14 -7.00
CA GLY A 100 26.21 -1.92 -8.17
C GLY A 100 26.58 -0.45 -8.42
N ALA A 101 25.94 0.50 -7.74
CA ALA A 101 26.22 1.93 -7.85
C ALA A 101 27.47 2.32 -7.04
N THR A 102 28.65 2.10 -7.62
CA THR A 102 29.95 2.26 -6.93
C THR A 102 30.58 3.64 -7.07
N SER A 103 30.12 4.47 -8.03
CA SER A 103 30.54 5.86 -8.18
C SER A 103 29.43 6.82 -7.77
N LEU A 104 29.80 8.06 -7.43
CA LEU A 104 28.83 9.11 -7.10
C LEU A 104 27.86 9.35 -8.27
N GLU A 105 28.36 9.41 -9.51
CA GLU A 105 27.53 9.58 -10.71
C GLU A 105 26.51 8.45 -10.89
N GLN A 106 26.90 7.20 -10.60
CA GLN A 106 26.00 6.05 -10.65
C GLN A 106 24.91 6.13 -9.57
N ALA A 107 25.31 6.52 -8.35
CA ALA A 107 24.37 6.67 -7.24
C ALA A 107 23.36 7.78 -7.51
N GLU A 108 23.82 8.96 -7.98
CA GLU A 108 22.95 10.09 -8.33
C GLU A 108 21.98 9.72 -9.47
N ALA A 109 22.45 9.01 -10.50
CA ALA A 109 21.59 8.57 -11.60
C ALA A 109 20.55 7.52 -11.16
N LEU A 110 20.89 6.65 -10.21
CA LEU A 110 19.95 5.70 -9.62
C LEU A 110 18.93 6.41 -8.75
N GLU A 111 19.36 7.37 -7.92
CA GLU A 111 18.49 8.17 -7.05
C GLU A 111 17.43 8.92 -7.85
N VAL A 112 17.82 9.64 -8.91
CA VAL A 112 16.88 10.37 -9.77
C VAL A 112 15.84 9.44 -10.39
N ARG A 113 16.25 8.26 -10.89
CA ARG A 113 15.30 7.29 -11.44
C ARG A 113 14.38 6.68 -10.38
N ALA A 114 14.91 6.43 -9.18
CA ALA A 114 14.14 5.88 -8.08
C ALA A 114 13.09 6.89 -7.61
N ASP A 115 13.43 8.17 -7.57
CA ASP A 115 12.50 9.26 -7.25
C ASP A 115 11.47 9.48 -8.35
N ASP A 116 11.87 9.47 -9.63
CA ASP A 116 10.94 9.56 -10.76
C ASP A 116 9.94 8.38 -10.75
N LEU A 117 10.39 7.18 -10.40
CA LEU A 117 9.53 6.00 -10.24
C LEU A 117 8.53 6.20 -9.09
N TYR A 118 8.99 6.69 -7.94
CA TYR A 118 8.20 6.66 -6.70
C TYR A 118 7.33 7.91 -6.48
N PHE A 119 7.76 9.07 -6.98
CA PHE A 119 7.04 10.34 -6.87
C PHE A 119 6.48 10.82 -8.22
N GLY A 120 6.67 10.04 -9.29
CA GLY A 120 6.04 10.29 -10.58
C GLY A 120 4.57 9.91 -10.62
N GLU A 121 3.96 10.04 -11.80
CA GLU A 121 2.51 9.88 -12.01
C GLU A 121 1.98 8.47 -11.66
N GLU A 122 2.83 7.45 -11.72
CA GLU A 122 2.49 6.04 -11.43
C GLU A 122 3.09 5.54 -10.10
N GLY A 123 3.47 6.47 -9.22
CA GLY A 123 4.18 6.19 -7.96
C GLY A 123 3.28 6.06 -6.73
N SER A 124 3.77 6.59 -5.60
CA SER A 124 3.17 6.50 -4.25
C SER A 124 1.77 7.08 -4.13
N ASP A 125 1.40 8.06 -4.95
CA ASP A 125 0.03 8.61 -5.00
C ASP A 125 -1.03 7.54 -5.36
N LEU A 126 -0.62 6.38 -5.89
CA LEU A 126 -1.50 5.25 -6.17
C LEU A 126 -1.85 4.40 -4.93
N ILE A 127 -1.15 4.57 -3.80
CA ILE A 127 -1.38 3.75 -2.60
C ILE A 127 -2.79 3.97 -2.04
N ASP A 128 -3.21 5.22 -1.84
CA ASP A 128 -4.54 5.56 -1.33
C ASP A 128 -5.70 4.99 -2.18
N PRO A 129 -5.74 5.21 -3.52
CA PRO A 129 -6.78 4.62 -4.35
C PRO A 129 -6.69 3.09 -4.41
N ALA A 130 -5.49 2.50 -4.41
CA ALA A 130 -5.34 1.05 -4.39
C ALA A 130 -5.86 0.44 -3.08
N PHE A 131 -5.56 1.06 -1.94
CA PHE A 131 -6.10 0.67 -0.64
C PHE A 131 -7.63 0.76 -0.63
N THR A 132 -8.19 1.89 -1.07
CA THR A 132 -9.64 2.11 -1.13
C THR A 132 -10.33 1.04 -2.00
N ASN A 133 -9.77 0.76 -3.18
CA ASN A 133 -10.30 -0.26 -4.08
C ASN A 133 -10.24 -1.66 -3.44
N LYS A 134 -9.09 -2.02 -2.86
CA LYS A 134 -8.91 -3.33 -2.23
C LYS A 134 -9.83 -3.55 -1.04
N LEU A 135 -10.03 -2.52 -0.20
CA LEU A 135 -10.97 -2.55 0.92
C LEU A 135 -12.42 -2.74 0.43
N ALA A 136 -12.80 -2.09 -0.67
CA ALA A 136 -14.13 -2.26 -1.26
C ALA A 136 -14.33 -3.65 -1.88
N GLU A 137 -13.30 -4.21 -2.50
CA GLU A 137 -13.34 -5.53 -3.13
C GLU A 137 -13.28 -6.68 -2.11
N GLN A 138 -12.49 -6.53 -1.05
CA GLN A 138 -12.17 -7.58 -0.09
C GLN A 138 -12.21 -7.07 1.36
N PRO A 139 -13.36 -6.59 1.86
CA PRO A 139 -13.46 -6.04 3.22
C PRO A 139 -13.10 -7.07 4.30
N ASP A 140 -13.38 -8.36 4.08
CA ASP A 140 -13.07 -9.44 5.02
C ASP A 140 -11.56 -9.63 5.24
N ALA A 141 -10.71 -9.21 4.30
CA ALA A 141 -9.25 -9.27 4.46
C ALA A 141 -8.71 -8.30 5.51
N PHE A 142 -9.50 -7.29 5.87
CA PHE A 142 -9.21 -6.28 6.90
C PHE A 142 -10.10 -6.43 8.13
N ALA A 143 -10.97 -7.43 8.15
CA ALA A 143 -11.77 -7.73 9.32
C ALA A 143 -10.84 -8.13 10.46
N ASP A 144 -11.08 -7.56 11.64
CA ASP A 144 -10.23 -7.79 12.81
C ASP A 144 -10.09 -9.30 13.06
N SER A 145 -8.86 -9.74 13.29
CA SER A 145 -8.59 -11.13 13.64
C SER A 145 -9.13 -11.35 15.04
N ALA A 146 -10.41 -11.74 15.14
CA ALA A 146 -11.05 -11.99 16.43
C ALA A 146 -10.16 -12.90 17.30
N PRO A 147 -10.03 -12.61 18.61
CA PRO A 147 -9.23 -13.43 19.52
C PRO A 147 -9.73 -14.87 19.63
#